data_AF-A0A3S1CWS4-F1
#
_entry.id   AF-A0A3S1CWS4-F1
#
_cell.length_a   1.000
_cell.length_b   1.000
_cell.length_c   1.000
_cell.angle_alpha   90.00
_cell.angle_beta   90.00
_cell.angle_gamma   90.00
#
_symmetry.space_group_name_H-M   'P 1'
#
loop_
_entity.id
_entity.type
_entity.pdbx_description
1 polymer ?
#
loop_
_entity_poly.entity_id
_entity_poly.type
_entity_poly.pdbx_seq_one_letter_code
_entity_poly.pdbx_strand_id
1 'polypeptide(L)'
;DVPKVVCASDVTLIWSGPDQFFVLSKGGKHTTDILSQAFSQSASLSDQSHARALISVSGAKARAMLAKLSSIDLHPAAFSIDAAAATSIDHTSVNLWRGNDRPDGQAVFNLLVFATFAESLWHTMLDAAAEYGVDIRHSEELG
;
A
#
# COMPACT_ATOMS: atom_id res chain seq x y z
N ASP A 1 -7.81 -17.09 -7.59
CA ASP A 1 -7.14 -16.47 -6.43
C ASP A 1 -7.80 -15.15 -6.07
N VAL A 2 -7.91 -14.86 -4.78
CA VAL A 2 -8.40 -13.56 -4.27
C VAL A 2 -7.20 -12.62 -4.13
N PRO A 3 -7.28 -11.38 -4.63
CA PRO A 3 -6.26 -10.35 -4.42
C PRO A 3 -5.90 -10.19 -2.94
N LYS A 4 -4.64 -10.47 -2.59
CA LYS A 4 -4.16 -10.42 -1.20
C LYS A 4 -2.72 -9.95 -1.10
N VAL A 5 -2.36 -9.45 0.06
CA VAL A 5 -0.98 -9.23 0.49
C VAL A 5 -0.56 -10.37 1.43
N VAL A 6 0.72 -10.73 1.42
CA VAL A 6 1.31 -11.66 2.39
C VAL A 6 2.46 -10.95 3.07
N CYS A 7 2.40 -10.84 4.39
CA CYS A 7 3.41 -10.15 5.20
C CYS A 7 4.27 -11.15 5.97
N ALA A 8 5.59 -10.97 5.92
CA ALA A 8 6.57 -11.55 6.83
C ALA A 8 7.23 -10.44 7.67
N SER A 9 8.20 -10.79 8.50
CA SER A 9 8.89 -9.86 9.41
C SER A 9 9.49 -8.64 8.69
N ASP A 10 10.07 -8.88 7.53
CA ASP A 10 10.97 -7.97 6.81
C ASP A 10 10.67 -7.88 5.32
N VAL A 11 9.62 -8.57 4.85
CA VAL A 11 9.16 -8.52 3.46
C VAL A 11 7.65 -8.60 3.37
N THR A 12 7.08 -7.85 2.43
CA THR A 12 5.67 -7.87 2.10
C THR A 12 5.50 -8.14 0.61
N LEU A 13 4.74 -9.18 0.26
CA LEU A 13 4.39 -9.52 -1.11
C LEU A 13 2.97 -9.03 -1.40
N ILE A 14 2.83 -8.08 -2.31
CA ILE A 14 1.58 -7.36 -2.60
C ILE A 14 1.09 -7.78 -3.98
N TRP A 15 -0.12 -8.33 -4.07
CA TRP A 15 -0.75 -8.61 -5.36
C TRP A 15 -1.03 -7.32 -6.14
N SER A 16 -0.68 -7.31 -7.43
CA SER A 16 -0.93 -6.17 -8.34
C SER A 16 -1.64 -6.56 -9.63
N GLY A 17 -1.85 -7.86 -9.88
CA GLY A 17 -2.51 -8.39 -11.07
C GLY A 17 -2.33 -9.91 -11.18
N PRO A 18 -3.00 -10.58 -12.14
CA PRO A 18 -2.71 -11.96 -12.48
C PRO A 18 -1.21 -12.13 -12.76
N ASP A 19 -0.57 -13.07 -12.07
CA ASP A 19 0.87 -13.37 -12.16
C ASP A 19 1.80 -12.16 -11.90
N GLN A 20 1.31 -11.13 -11.20
CA GLN A 20 2.05 -9.90 -10.92
C GLN A 20 1.99 -9.52 -9.45
N PHE A 21 3.17 -9.22 -8.89
CA PHE A 21 3.33 -8.87 -7.49
C PHE A 21 4.40 -7.79 -7.32
N PHE A 22 4.22 -6.95 -6.30
CA PHE A 22 5.29 -6.13 -5.75
C PHE A 22 5.90 -6.80 -4.52
N VAL A 23 7.20 -6.65 -4.36
CA VAL A 23 7.93 -7.03 -3.15
C VAL A 23 8.39 -5.75 -2.46
N LEU A 24 7.98 -5.55 -1.21
CA LEU A 24 8.44 -4.47 -0.36
C LEU A 24 9.34 -5.06 0.72
N SER A 25 10.64 -4.78 0.64
CA SER A 25 11.63 -5.20 1.65
C SER A 25 11.86 -4.09 2.66
N LYS A 26 11.76 -4.40 3.96
CA LYS A 26 12.13 -3.47 5.03
C LYS A 26 13.65 -3.42 5.19
N GLY A 27 14.23 -2.23 5.41
CA GLY A 27 15.67 -2.06 5.68
C GLY A 27 16.60 -2.55 4.58
N GLY A 28 16.11 -2.66 3.33
CA GLY A 28 16.91 -3.15 2.20
C GLY A 28 17.47 -4.57 2.35
N LYS A 29 16.96 -5.37 3.30
CA LYS A 29 17.50 -6.70 3.63
C LYS A 29 17.39 -7.71 2.48
N HIS A 30 16.34 -7.60 1.68
CA HIS A 30 16.13 -8.41 0.48
C HIS A 30 16.41 -7.55 -0.73
N THR A 31 17.68 -7.49 -1.13
CA THR A 31 18.09 -6.78 -2.35
C THR A 31 17.53 -7.48 -3.59
N THR A 32 17.44 -6.73 -4.69
CA THR A 32 17.00 -7.26 -5.99
C THR A 32 17.83 -8.49 -6.40
N ASP A 33 19.13 -8.52 -6.09
CA ASP A 33 20.01 -9.65 -6.41
C ASP A 33 19.59 -10.93 -5.68
N ILE A 34 19.36 -10.86 -4.36
CA ILE A 34 18.92 -12.01 -3.55
C ILE A 34 17.58 -12.55 -4.08
N LEU A 35 16.63 -11.65 -4.34
CA LEU A 35 15.32 -12.02 -4.86
C LEU A 35 15.42 -12.60 -6.28
N SER A 36 16.29 -12.05 -7.13
CA SER A 36 16.48 -12.52 -8.51
C SER A 36 16.94 -13.98 -8.54
N GLN A 37 17.79 -14.37 -7.60
CA GLN A 37 18.26 -15.74 -7.48
C GLN A 37 17.12 -16.68 -7.04
N ALA A 38 16.35 -16.26 -6.02
CA ALA A 38 15.22 -17.04 -5.50
C ALA A 38 14.11 -17.27 -6.53
N PHE A 39 13.87 -16.30 -7.42
CA PHE A 39 12.80 -16.35 -8.43
C PHE A 39 13.28 -16.67 -9.84
N SER A 40 14.56 -16.98 -10.04
CA SER A 40 15.21 -17.14 -11.36
C SER A 40 14.52 -18.12 -12.32
N GLN A 41 13.72 -19.07 -11.82
CA GLN A 41 13.00 -20.07 -12.62
C GLN A 41 11.48 -19.82 -12.69
N SER A 42 10.97 -18.78 -12.02
CA SER A 42 9.53 -18.60 -11.80
C SER A 42 9.01 -17.21 -12.13
N ALA A 43 9.86 -16.17 -12.10
CA ALA A 43 9.45 -14.81 -12.40
C ALA A 43 10.59 -13.94 -12.96
N SER A 44 10.23 -12.87 -13.65
CA SER A 44 11.12 -11.76 -13.96
C SER A 44 11.01 -10.69 -12.88
N LEU A 45 12.15 -10.08 -12.51
CA LEU A 45 12.21 -9.05 -11.47
C LEU A 45 12.69 -7.74 -12.06
N SER A 46 12.11 -6.64 -11.57
CA SER A 46 12.55 -5.28 -11.86
C SER A 46 12.54 -4.46 -10.58
N ASP A 47 13.60 -3.67 -10.38
CA ASP A 47 13.62 -2.70 -9.29
C ASP A 47 12.67 -1.55 -9.62
N GLN A 48 11.74 -1.27 -8.70
CA GLN A 48 10.73 -0.20 -8.81
C GLN A 48 10.82 0.80 -7.66
N SER A 49 11.88 0.75 -6.84
CA SER A 49 12.01 1.51 -5.60
C SER A 49 11.94 3.02 -5.83
N HIS A 50 12.56 3.53 -6.89
CA HIS A 50 12.52 4.96 -7.25
C HIS A 50 11.25 5.36 -8.03
N ALA A 51 10.55 4.40 -8.62
CA ALA A 51 9.38 4.66 -9.45
C ALA A 51 8.10 4.85 -8.63
N ARG A 52 8.13 4.51 -7.34
CA ARG A 52 6.96 4.43 -6.47
C ARG A 52 7.14 5.21 -5.18
N ALA A 53 6.03 5.70 -4.66
CA ALA A 53 5.92 6.24 -3.32
C ALA A 53 4.87 5.45 -2.55
N LEU A 54 5.13 5.25 -1.25
CA LEU A 54 4.21 4.58 -0.34
C LEU A 54 3.61 5.60 0.62
N ILE A 55 2.30 5.77 0.57
CA ILE A 55 1.53 6.57 1.52
C ILE A 55 0.75 5.61 2.41
N SER A 56 0.84 5.79 3.72
CA SER A 56 0.13 4.96 4.69
C SER A 56 -0.82 5.83 5.52
N VAL A 57 -2.07 5.38 5.66
CA VAL A 57 -3.10 6.11 6.41
C VAL A 57 -3.79 5.20 7.40
N SER A 58 -4.11 5.76 8.56
CA SER A 58 -4.72 5.02 9.65
C SER A 58 -5.51 5.93 10.58
N GLY A 59 -6.33 5.34 11.42
CA GLY A 59 -7.16 6.04 12.39
C GLY A 59 -8.65 5.87 12.12
N ALA A 60 -9.47 6.33 13.06
CA ALA A 60 -10.91 6.03 13.07
C ALA A 60 -11.64 6.60 11.84
N LYS A 61 -11.09 7.66 11.25
CA LYS A 61 -11.65 8.34 10.07
C LYS A 61 -10.98 7.95 8.76
N ALA A 62 -10.00 7.04 8.76
CA ALA A 62 -9.28 6.64 7.55
C ALA A 62 -10.21 6.05 6.48
N ARG A 63 -11.14 5.16 6.88
CA ARG A 63 -12.14 4.58 5.96
C ARG A 63 -13.06 5.66 5.37
N ALA A 64 -13.55 6.57 6.21
CA ALA A 64 -14.45 7.65 5.79
C ALA A 64 -13.75 8.62 4.81
N MET A 65 -12.48 8.95 5.07
CA MET A 65 -11.67 9.77 4.17
C MET A 65 -11.43 9.06 2.84
N LEU A 66 -10.95 7.81 2.85
CA LEU A 66 -10.66 7.06 1.62
C LEU A 66 -11.92 6.80 0.78
N ALA A 67 -13.08 6.63 1.41
CA ALA A 67 -14.36 6.46 0.71
C ALA A 67 -14.79 7.70 -0.09
N LYS A 68 -14.22 8.88 0.19
CA LYS A 68 -14.43 10.08 -0.65
C LYS A 68 -13.65 10.01 -1.96
N LEU A 69 -12.58 9.21 -2.00
CA LEU A 69 -11.60 9.20 -3.08
C LEU A 69 -11.59 7.89 -3.88
N SER A 70 -12.07 6.80 -3.26
CA SER A 70 -12.07 5.44 -3.82
C SER A 70 -13.47 4.86 -3.85
N SER A 71 -13.74 4.09 -4.91
CA SER A 71 -14.98 3.31 -5.06
C SER A 71 -14.90 1.91 -4.44
N ILE A 72 -13.75 1.51 -3.89
CA ILE A 72 -13.59 0.22 -3.22
C ILE A 72 -14.42 0.21 -1.93
N ASP A 73 -15.14 -0.89 -1.69
CA ASP A 73 -15.79 -1.12 -0.40
C ASP A 73 -14.73 -1.39 0.67
N LEU A 74 -14.43 -0.37 1.47
CA LEU A 74 -13.51 -0.45 2.59
C LEU A 74 -14.22 -0.90 3.88
N HIS A 75 -15.35 -1.59 3.85
CA HIS A 75 -15.94 -2.17 5.05
C HIS A 75 -15.07 -3.35 5.55
N PRO A 76 -14.91 -3.57 6.88
CA PRO A 76 -14.09 -4.67 7.40
C PRO A 76 -14.44 -6.07 6.87
N ALA A 77 -15.71 -6.29 6.52
CA ALA A 77 -16.18 -7.55 5.96
C ALA A 77 -15.83 -7.75 4.47
N ALA A 78 -15.60 -6.67 3.72
CA ALA A 78 -15.27 -6.70 2.30
C ALA A 78 -13.75 -6.53 2.06
N PHE A 79 -13.11 -5.65 2.83
CA PHE A 79 -11.68 -5.35 2.78
C PHE A 79 -11.05 -5.63 4.15
N SER A 80 -10.90 -6.93 4.42
CA SER A 80 -10.27 -7.47 5.63
C SER A 80 -8.78 -7.18 5.67
N ILE A 81 -8.14 -7.47 6.81
CA ILE A 81 -6.67 -7.55 6.87
C ILE A 81 -6.18 -8.48 5.76
N ASP A 82 -5.04 -8.11 5.18
CA ASP A 82 -4.40 -8.75 4.04
C ASP A 82 -5.12 -8.64 2.69
N ALA A 83 -6.27 -7.96 2.62
CA ALA A 83 -6.90 -7.67 1.33
C ALA A 83 -6.04 -6.69 0.52
N ALA A 84 -5.94 -6.92 -0.79
CA ALA A 84 -5.24 -6.04 -1.72
C ALA A 84 -6.12 -5.74 -2.94
N ALA A 85 -5.89 -4.60 -3.58
CA ALA A 85 -6.57 -4.20 -4.80
C ALA A 85 -5.66 -3.30 -5.65
N ALA A 86 -5.51 -3.66 -6.92
CA ALA A 86 -5.03 -2.73 -7.94
C ALA A 86 -6.24 -1.90 -8.40
N THR A 87 -6.26 -0.61 -8.06
CA THR A 87 -7.39 0.28 -8.29
C THR A 87 -6.91 1.64 -8.79
N SER A 88 -7.84 2.56 -9.03
CA SER A 88 -7.54 3.99 -9.14
C SER A 88 -8.15 4.78 -7.99
N ILE A 89 -7.49 5.86 -7.62
CA ILE A 89 -7.97 6.90 -6.70
C ILE A 89 -7.70 8.23 -7.39
N ASP A 90 -8.73 9.04 -7.59
CA ASP A 90 -8.63 10.33 -8.30
C ASP A 90 -7.88 10.20 -9.66
N HIS A 91 -8.33 9.26 -10.49
CA HIS A 91 -7.73 8.90 -11.79
C HIS A 91 -6.26 8.41 -11.77
N THR A 92 -5.68 8.26 -10.58
CA THR A 92 -4.31 7.80 -10.39
C THR A 92 -4.29 6.31 -10.05
N SER A 93 -3.49 5.52 -10.76
CA SER A 93 -3.32 4.09 -10.46
C SER A 93 -2.62 3.87 -9.12
N VAL A 94 -3.23 3.09 -8.25
CA VAL A 94 -2.76 2.79 -6.89
C VAL A 94 -2.91 1.30 -6.60
N ASN A 95 -1.89 0.72 -5.98
CA ASN A 95 -2.03 -0.57 -5.29
C ASN A 95 -2.39 -0.29 -3.84
N LEU A 96 -3.64 -0.57 -3.48
CA LEU A 96 -4.20 -0.39 -2.14
C LEU A 96 -4.18 -1.74 -1.42
N TRP A 97 -3.66 -1.78 -0.19
CA TRP A 97 -3.82 -2.97 0.65
C TRP A 97 -4.08 -2.63 2.10
N ARG A 98 -4.69 -3.58 2.79
CA ARG A 98 -4.98 -3.52 4.21
C ARG A 98 -3.84 -4.15 4.99
N GLY A 99 -3.11 -3.34 5.76
CA GLY A 99 -2.11 -3.82 6.71
C GLY A 99 -2.74 -4.32 8.01
N ASN A 100 -1.91 -4.77 8.94
CA ASN A 100 -2.32 -5.07 10.32
C ASN A 100 -2.87 -3.82 11.02
N ASP A 101 -3.73 -4.06 12.01
CA ASP A 101 -4.21 -2.99 12.87
C ASP A 101 -3.10 -2.47 13.77
N ARG A 102 -3.16 -1.17 14.05
CA ARG A 102 -2.34 -0.58 15.10
C ARG A 102 -2.72 -1.17 16.47
N PRO A 103 -1.84 -1.06 17.48
CA PRO A 103 -2.15 -1.55 18.84
C PRO A 103 -3.44 -0.98 19.46
N ASP A 104 -3.88 0.19 18.98
CA ASP A 104 -5.13 0.85 19.36
C ASP A 104 -6.37 0.36 18.57
N GLY A 105 -6.22 -0.70 17.77
CA GLY A 105 -7.26 -1.29 16.93
C GLY A 105 -7.58 -0.50 15.67
N GLN A 106 -6.81 0.55 15.35
CA GLN A 106 -7.08 1.37 14.18
C GLN A 106 -6.59 0.71 12.89
N ALA A 107 -7.46 0.77 11.87
CA ALA A 107 -7.17 0.26 10.55
C ALA A 107 -6.00 0.98 9.88
N VAL A 108 -5.14 0.25 9.18
CA VAL A 108 -4.02 0.76 8.38
C VAL A 108 -4.22 0.41 6.91
N PHE A 109 -4.29 1.42 6.08
CA PHE A 109 -4.36 1.31 4.62
C PHE A 109 -3.07 1.83 4.02
N ASN A 110 -2.56 1.11 3.05
CA ASN A 110 -1.32 1.44 2.37
C ASN A 110 -1.60 1.63 0.88
N LEU A 111 -1.06 2.71 0.32
CA LEU A 111 -1.24 3.13 -1.06
C LEU A 111 0.13 3.22 -1.71
N LEU A 112 0.41 2.30 -2.64
CA LEU A 112 1.60 2.36 -3.48
C LEU A 112 1.24 3.00 -4.82
N VAL A 113 1.78 4.19 -5.05
CA VAL A 113 1.49 5.05 -6.20
C VAL A 113 2.76 5.31 -7.00
N PHE A 114 2.64 5.66 -8.28
CA PHE A 114 3.78 6.22 -9.02
C PHE A 114 4.29 7.50 -8.34
N ALA A 115 5.61 7.63 -8.19
CA ALA A 115 6.23 8.77 -7.50
C ALA A 115 5.82 10.13 -8.12
N THR A 116 5.61 10.18 -9.43
CA THR A 116 5.18 11.39 -10.15
C THR A 116 3.78 11.88 -9.80
N PHE A 117 2.92 11.01 -9.25
CA PHE A 117 1.56 11.36 -8.81
C PHE A 117 1.43 11.40 -7.29
N ALA A 118 2.51 11.13 -6.56
CA ALA A 118 2.48 11.02 -5.11
C ALA A 118 2.06 12.34 -4.44
N GLU A 119 2.61 13.46 -4.91
CA GLU A 119 2.29 14.80 -4.38
C GLU A 119 0.81 15.16 -4.62
N SER A 120 0.31 14.92 -5.84
CA SER A 120 -1.10 15.19 -6.16
C SER A 120 -2.04 14.33 -5.33
N LEU A 121 -1.80 13.02 -5.24
CA LEU A 121 -2.60 12.11 -4.42
C LEU A 121 -2.53 12.50 -2.94
N TRP A 122 -1.36 12.91 -2.45
CA TRP A 122 -1.17 13.37 -1.09
C TRP A 122 -2.03 14.60 -0.77
N HIS A 123 -2.03 15.61 -1.64
CA HIS A 123 -2.89 16.78 -1.48
C HIS A 123 -4.38 16.42 -1.49
N THR A 124 -4.82 15.60 -2.44
CA THR A 124 -6.20 15.11 -2.49
C THR A 124 -6.60 14.36 -1.20
N MET A 125 -5.69 13.56 -0.63
CA MET A 125 -5.92 12.88 0.66
C MET A 125 -6.01 13.86 1.84
N LEU A 126 -5.17 14.90 1.87
CA LEU A 126 -5.23 15.93 2.91
C LEU A 126 -6.52 16.73 2.85
N ASP A 127 -6.97 17.13 1.66
CA ASP A 127 -8.22 17.85 1.46
C ASP A 127 -9.42 16.99 1.89
N ALA A 128 -9.44 15.70 1.52
CA ALA A 128 -10.47 14.77 1.96
C ALA A 128 -10.48 14.54 3.49
N ALA A 129 -9.33 14.67 4.13
CA ALA A 129 -9.16 14.50 5.57
C ALA A 129 -9.38 15.79 6.39
N ALA A 130 -9.47 16.96 5.74
CA ALA A 130 -9.43 18.27 6.41
C ALA A 130 -10.48 18.42 7.53
N GLU A 131 -11.67 17.85 7.38
CA GLU A 131 -12.73 17.92 8.39
C GLU A 131 -12.46 17.09 9.66
N TYR A 132 -11.48 16.18 9.63
CA TYR A 132 -11.13 15.30 10.74
C TYR A 132 -9.86 15.73 11.48
N GLY A 133 -9.07 16.60 10.87
CA GLY A 133 -7.68 16.86 11.29
C GLY A 133 -6.73 15.73 10.85
N VAL A 134 -5.47 16.09 10.61
CA VAL A 134 -4.42 15.16 10.15
C VAL A 134 -3.16 15.36 10.99
N ASP A 135 -2.57 14.25 11.42
CA ASP A 135 -1.21 14.20 11.96
C ASP A 135 -0.30 13.50 10.94
N ILE A 136 0.78 14.16 10.55
CA ILE A 136 1.69 13.70 9.50
C ILE A 136 2.98 13.21 10.16
N ARG A 137 3.39 11.99 9.83
CA ARG A 137 4.62 11.38 10.33
C ARG A 137 5.40 10.74 9.20
N HIS A 138 6.72 10.84 9.27
CA HIS A 138 7.59 10.00 8.45
C HIS A 138 7.66 8.60 9.06
N SER A 139 7.49 7.57 8.24
CA SER A 139 7.63 6.19 8.69
C SER A 139 9.10 5.80 8.70
N GLU A 140 9.64 5.50 9.88
CA GLU A 140 10.99 4.95 10.03
C GLU A 140 11.01 3.42 9.80
N GLU A 141 9.85 2.76 9.70
CA GLU A 141 9.74 1.29 9.63
C GLU A 141 10.00 0.70 8.23
N LEU A 142 10.15 1.55 7.22
CA LEU A 142 10.33 1.18 5.81
C LEU A 142 11.69 1.61 5.24
N GLY A 143 12.51 2.30 6.04
CA GLY A 143 13.91 2.63 5.72
C GLY A 143 14.86 1.47 5.97
#